data_AF-A0A2V5UG11-F1
#
_entry.id   AF-A0A2V5UG11-F1
#
_cell.length_a   1.000
_cell.length_b   1.000
_cell.length_c   1.000
_cell.angle_alpha   90.00
_cell.angle_beta   90.00
_cell.angle_gamma   90.00
#
_symmetry.space_group_name_H-M   'P 1'
#
loop_
_entity.id
_entity.type
_entity.pdbx_description
1 polymer ?
#
loop_
_entity_poly.entity_id
_entity_poly.type
_entity_poly.pdbx_seq_one_letter_code
_entity_poly.pdbx_strand_id
1 'polypeptide(L)'
;MNYVVTIGLEVHVQLKTRSKMFCSCEVEFGAEPNTHTCPICLGLPGALPVMNHEALRMTAMTGLMLGCDITPVCKFDRKNYFYPDMPKN
;
A
#
# COMPACT_ATOMS: atom_id res chain seq x y z
N MET A 1 -31.45 -30.00 -3.33
CA MET A 1 -30.20 -29.47 -2.72
C MET A 1 -30.55 -28.17 -2.02
N ASN A 2 -30.46 -28.12 -0.69
CA ASN A 2 -30.95 -26.97 0.10
C ASN A 2 -29.81 -26.14 0.70
N TYR A 3 -28.79 -25.80 -0.09
CA TYR A 3 -27.75 -24.87 0.33
C TYR A 3 -27.45 -23.87 -0.78
N VAL A 4 -27.17 -22.63 -0.38
CA VAL A 4 -26.67 -21.56 -1.24
C VAL A 4 -25.25 -21.25 -0.80
N VAL A 5 -24.30 -21.37 -1.72
CA VAL A 5 -22.90 -21.06 -1.46
C VAL A 5 -22.67 -19.56 -1.70
N THR A 6 -22.11 -18.88 -0.70
CA THR A 6 -21.74 -17.47 -0.78
C THR A 6 -20.23 -17.33 -0.69
N ILE A 7 -19.60 -16.68 -1.66
CA ILE A 7 -18.14 -16.52 -1.75
C ILE A 7 -17.81 -15.04 -1.88
N GLY A 8 -16.87 -14.56 -1.06
CA GLY A 8 -16.23 -13.25 -1.19
C GLY A 8 -14.73 -13.43 -1.38
N LEU A 9 -14.11 -12.52 -2.14
CA LEU A 9 -12.67 -12.54 -2.42
C LEU A 9 -12.04 -11.24 -1.93
N GLU A 10 -10.84 -11.34 -1.38
CA GLU A 10 -9.98 -10.21 -1.06
C GLU A 10 -8.74 -10.28 -1.96
N VAL A 11 -8.45 -9.18 -2.65
CA VAL A 11 -7.38 -9.13 -3.65
C VAL A 11 -6.45 -7.96 -3.32
N HIS A 12 -5.18 -8.27 -3.11
CA HIS A 12 -4.12 -7.26 -3.02
C HIS A 12 -3.38 -7.15 -4.34
N VAL A 13 -3.17 -5.91 -4.82
CA VAL A 13 -2.47 -5.62 -6.07
C VAL A 13 -1.30 -4.69 -5.80
N GLN A 14 -0.11 -5.06 -6.29
CA GLN A 14 1.08 -4.21 -6.19
C GLN A 14 1.10 -3.20 -7.36
N LEU A 15 1.05 -1.91 -7.03
CA LEU A 15 1.18 -0.85 -8.03
C LEU A 15 2.62 -0.80 -8.56
N LYS A 16 2.77 -0.79 -9.88
CA LYS A 16 4.07 -0.67 -10.59
C LYS A 16 4.59 0.78 -10.59
N THR A 17 4.76 1.33 -9.39
CA THR A 17 5.35 2.65 -9.16
C THR A 17 6.87 2.56 -9.10
N ARG A 18 7.59 3.66 -9.34
CA ARG A 18 9.06 3.70 -9.23
C ARG A 18 9.54 3.76 -7.77
N SER A 19 8.81 4.48 -6.92
CA SER A 19 9.13 4.65 -5.50
C SER A 19 8.02 4.12 -4.60
N LYS A 20 8.35 3.81 -3.34
CA LYS A 20 7.42 3.29 -2.34
C LYS A 20 6.27 4.27 -2.05
N MET A 21 5.26 3.79 -1.32
CA MET A 21 4.04 4.55 -1.04
C MET A 21 4.26 5.78 -0.15
N PHE A 22 5.20 5.72 0.80
CA PHE A 22 5.38 6.75 1.83
C PHE A 22 6.81 7.30 1.91
N CYS A 23 7.70 6.90 1.01
CA CYS A 23 9.09 7.36 0.93
C CYS A 23 9.63 7.25 -0.49
N SER A 24 10.84 7.76 -0.72
CA SER A 24 11.49 7.80 -2.03
C SER A 24 12.28 6.54 -2.41
N CYS A 25 12.32 5.51 -1.56
CA CYS A 25 13.00 4.25 -1.90
C CYS A 25 12.38 3.59 -3.13
N GLU A 26 13.21 2.88 -3.88
CA GLU A 26 12.81 2.18 -5.10
C GLU A 26 11.90 0.96 -4.84
N VAL A 27 11.02 0.67 -5.80
CA VAL A 27 10.21 -0.55 -5.88
C VAL A 27 10.73 -1.38 -7.03
N GLU A 28 11.61 -2.32 -6.72
CA GLU A 28 12.24 -3.22 -7.68
C GLU A 28 12.32 -4.63 -7.09
N PHE A 29 12.15 -5.63 -7.95
CA PHE A 29 12.25 -7.04 -7.57
C PHE A 29 13.69 -7.54 -7.71
N GLY A 30 14.16 -8.34 -6.75
CA GLY A 30 15.44 -9.03 -6.84
C GLY A 30 16.65 -8.25 -6.29
N ALA A 31 16.44 -7.11 -5.64
CA ALA A 31 17.51 -6.39 -4.93
C ALA A 31 18.03 -7.19 -3.72
N GLU A 32 19.28 -6.95 -3.34
CA GLU A 32 19.89 -7.54 -2.14
C GLU A 32 19.10 -7.18 -0.86
N PRO A 33 19.08 -8.06 0.15
CA PRO A 33 18.32 -7.83 1.38
C PRO A 33 18.61 -6.46 2.02
N ASN A 34 17.56 -5.75 2.38
CA ASN A 34 17.60 -4.45 3.08
C ASN A 34 18.31 -3.30 2.35
N THR A 35 18.59 -3.41 1.05
CA THR A 35 19.24 -2.33 0.28
C THR A 35 18.30 -1.20 -0.12
N HIS A 36 17.06 -1.51 -0.49
CA HIS A 36 16.06 -0.50 -0.86
C HIS A 36 15.31 0.00 0.38
N THR A 37 16.03 0.54 1.36
CA THR A 37 15.46 0.96 2.66
C THR A 37 15.86 2.38 3.05
N CYS A 38 15.11 2.98 3.97
CA CYS A 38 15.38 4.31 4.53
C CYS A 38 14.72 4.41 5.92
N PRO A 39 14.99 5.48 6.70
CA PRO A 39 14.40 5.66 8.01
C PRO A 39 12.87 5.58 8.05
N ILE A 40 12.18 6.04 6.99
CA ILE A 40 10.71 6.03 6.93
C ILE A 40 10.16 4.61 6.78
N CYS A 41 10.65 3.83 5.80
CA CYS A 41 10.10 2.50 5.58
C CYS A 41 10.58 1.48 6.63
N LEU A 42 11.69 1.76 7.31
CA LEU A 42 12.17 1.00 8.47
C LEU A 42 11.53 1.40 9.80
N GLY A 43 10.63 2.40 9.82
CA GLY A 43 9.95 2.82 11.05
C GLY A 43 10.89 3.40 12.11
N LEU A 44 12.01 4.01 11.71
CA LEU A 44 12.96 4.58 12.66
C LEU A 44 12.37 5.79 13.40
N PRO A 45 12.78 6.04 14.67
CA PRO A 45 12.30 7.18 15.44
C PRO A 45 12.47 8.51 14.71
N GLY A 46 11.42 9.33 14.74
CA GLY A 46 11.40 10.66 14.11
C GLY A 46 11.07 10.68 12.61
N ALA A 47 10.92 9.52 11.96
CA ALA A 47 10.56 9.47 10.54
C ALA A 47 9.07 9.78 10.29
N LEU A 48 8.78 10.51 9.21
CA LEU A 48 7.42 10.90 8.80
C LEU A 48 7.10 10.41 7.38
N PRO A 49 5.87 9.94 7.10
CA PRO A 49 5.47 9.45 5.78
C PRO A 49 5.19 10.61 4.81
N VAL A 50 5.59 10.44 3.54
CA VAL A 50 5.22 11.34 2.43
C VAL A 50 4.56 10.54 1.32
N MET A 51 3.29 10.83 1.05
CA MET A 51 2.48 10.07 0.10
C MET A 51 3.00 10.15 -1.34
N ASN A 52 3.01 9.01 -2.03
CA ASN A 52 3.34 8.91 -3.44
C ASN A 52 2.16 9.34 -4.31
N HIS A 53 2.33 10.44 -5.05
CA HIS A 53 1.31 10.98 -5.96
C HIS A 53 0.93 10.02 -7.10
N GLU A 54 1.90 9.30 -7.66
CA GLU A 54 1.63 8.36 -8.75
C GLU A 54 0.82 7.15 -8.26
N ALA A 55 1.12 6.67 -7.04
CA ALA A 55 0.33 5.61 -6.42
C ALA A 55 -1.14 6.03 -6.22
N LEU A 56 -1.37 7.28 -5.79
CA LEU A 56 -2.72 7.85 -5.67
C LEU A 56 -3.43 7.88 -7.04
N ARG A 57 -2.76 8.40 -8.07
CA ARG A 57 -3.30 8.48 -9.44
C ARG A 57 -3.68 7.10 -9.99
N MET A 58 -2.80 6.11 -9.84
CA MET A 58 -3.06 4.72 -10.27
C MET A 58 -4.21 4.07 -9.50
N THR A 59 -4.33 4.37 -8.20
CA THR A 59 -5.42 3.86 -7.35
C THR A 59 -6.77 4.43 -7.79
N ALA A 60 -6.86 5.75 -7.98
CA ALA A 60 -8.09 6.40 -8.46
C ALA A 60 -8.49 5.89 -9.85
N MET A 61 -7.52 5.74 -10.76
CA MET A 61 -7.76 5.18 -12.09
C MET A 61 -8.29 3.75 -12.03
N THR A 62 -7.71 2.90 -11.17
CA THR A 62 -8.20 1.53 -10.95
C THR A 62 -9.64 1.53 -10.47
N GLY A 63 -9.99 2.40 -9.52
CA GLY A 63 -11.37 2.54 -9.05
C GLY A 63 -12.34 2.89 -10.19
N LEU A 64 -12.01 3.87 -11.02
CA LEU A 64 -12.83 4.24 -12.19
C LEU A 64 -12.96 3.09 -13.20
N MET A 65 -11.88 2.34 -13.45
CA MET A 65 -11.89 1.17 -14.35
C MET A 65 -12.76 0.03 -13.83
N LEU A 66 -12.89 -0.09 -12.51
CA LEU A 66 -13.76 -1.07 -11.85
C LEU A 66 -15.21 -0.57 -11.68
N GLY A 67 -15.53 0.63 -12.19
CA GLY A 67 -16.87 1.21 -12.08
C GLY A 67 -17.19 1.75 -10.68
N CYS A 68 -16.18 2.07 -9.86
CA CYS A 68 -16.36 2.70 -8.56
C CYS A 68 -16.47 4.23 -8.66
N ASP A 69 -17.19 4.83 -7.72
CA ASP A 69 -17.19 6.27 -7.50
C ASP A 69 -15.98 6.69 -6.64
N ILE A 70 -15.34 7.80 -6.99
CA ILE A 70 -14.19 8.33 -6.25
C ILE A 70 -14.67 9.37 -5.23
N THR A 71 -14.46 9.09 -3.95
CA THR A 71 -14.80 10.01 -2.86
C THR A 71 -13.99 11.31 -2.95
N PRO A 72 -14.61 12.48 -2.75
CA PRO A 72 -13.90 13.77 -2.82
C PRO A 72 -12.91 13.99 -1.67
N VAL A 73 -13.06 13.27 -0.57
CA VAL A 73 -12.19 13.34 0.61
C VAL A 73 -11.80 11.93 1.02
N CYS A 74 -10.49 11.68 1.05
CA CYS A 74 -9.90 10.44 1.54
C CYS A 74 -8.80 10.75 2.56
N LYS A 75 -8.60 9.84 3.51
CA LYS A 75 -7.56 9.92 4.54
C LYS A 75 -6.82 8.59 4.66
N PHE A 76 -5.62 8.64 5.24
CA PHE A 76 -4.89 7.44 5.65
C PHE A 76 -5.06 7.21 7.14
N ASP A 77 -5.18 5.95 7.52
CA ASP A 77 -5.35 5.50 8.90
C ASP A 77 -4.26 4.49 9.28
N ARG A 78 -4.00 4.33 10.58
CA ARG A 78 -3.07 3.32 11.10
C ARG A 78 -3.82 2.04 11.46
N LYS A 79 -3.49 0.93 10.81
CA LYS A 79 -3.90 -0.42 11.21
C LYS A 79 -2.82 -1.01 12.12
N ASN A 80 -3.04 -1.00 13.44
CA ASN A 80 -2.03 -1.36 14.43
C ASN A 80 -2.04 -2.87 14.73
N TYR A 81 -0.89 -3.52 14.59
CA TYR A 81 -0.63 -4.92 14.98
C TYR A 81 0.88 -5.18 14.99
N PHE A 82 1.34 -6.07 15.87
CA PHE A 82 2.76 -6.42 15.99
C PHE A 82 3.10 -7.61 15.10
N TYR A 83 4.08 -7.44 14.23
CA TYR A 83 4.67 -8.52 13.45
C TYR A 83 6.08 -8.12 12.97
N PRO A 84 7.07 -9.02 12.90
CA PRO A 84 8.45 -8.66 12.57
C PRO A 84 8.66 -7.96 11.23
N ASP A 85 7.76 -8.13 10.24
CA ASP A 85 7.80 -7.44 8.94
C ASP A 85 7.05 -6.10 8.90
N MET A 86 6.40 -5.71 10.00
CA MET A 86 5.64 -4.47 10.15
C MET A 86 6.39 -3.49 11.08
N PRO A 87 7.33 -2.70 10.56
CA PRO A 87 8.35 -2.02 11.38
C PRO A 87 7.85 -0.80 12.17
N LYS A 88 6.58 -0.44 12.06
CA LYS A 88 6.01 0.79 12.65
C LYS A 88 5.13 0.56 13.88
N ASN A 89 5.00 -0.70 14.31
CA ASN A 89 4.30 -1.11 15.54
C ASN A 89 5.24 -1.99 16.35
#